data_AF-A0A316WDZ7-F1
#
_entry.id   AF-A0A316WDZ7-F1
#
_cell.length_a   1.000
_cell.length_b   1.000
_cell.length_c   1.000
_cell.angle_alpha   90.00
_cell.angle_beta   90.00
_cell.angle_gamma   90.00
#
_symmetry.space_group_name_H-M   'P 1'
#
loop_
_entity.id
_entity.type
_entity.pdbx_description
1 polymer ?
#
loop_
_entity_poly.entity_id
_entity_poly.type
_entity_poly.pdbx_seq_one_letter_code
_entity_poly.pdbx_strand_id
1 'polypeptide(L)'
;GAVIFGWFTAEIGRQPYIVYGQLKTADAHSPLTAQAVTTSLIAFIVAYAIIFGFGSYYLAKLLRKGPEPFEPSVQGEDVGRKPKRPLSALDEKLEPRSI
;
A
#
# COMPACT_ATOMS: atom_id res chain seq x y z
N GLY A 1 -9.49 11.36 -1.31
CA GLY A 1 -10.23 12.50 -1.87
C GLY A 1 -9.63 12.92 -3.21
N ALA A 2 -8.58 13.74 -3.20
CA ALA A 2 -8.02 14.38 -4.39
C ALA A 2 -7.64 13.43 -5.54
N VAL A 3 -7.07 12.26 -5.24
CA VAL A 3 -6.64 11.30 -6.28
C VAL A 3 -7.82 10.75 -7.08
N ILE A 4 -8.92 10.35 -6.42
CA ILE A 4 -10.09 9.76 -7.10
C ILE A 4 -10.77 10.81 -7.99
N PHE A 5 -10.90 12.04 -7.49
CA PHE A 5 -11.45 13.13 -8.27
C PHE A 5 -10.56 13.51 -9.47
N GLY A 6 -9.23 13.48 -9.29
CA GLY A 6 -8.28 13.71 -10.39
C GLY A 6 -8.45 12.70 -11.54
N TRP A 7 -8.58 11.42 -11.21
CA TRP A 7 -8.95 10.39 -12.20
C TRP A 7 -10.32 10.72 -12.83
N PHE A 8 -11.36 10.92 -12.04
CA PHE A 8 -12.70 11.21 -12.58
C PHE A 8 -12.72 12.36 -13.61
N THR A 9 -12.02 13.47 -13.33
CA THR A 9 -11.90 14.60 -14.27
C THR A 9 -11.17 14.21 -15.56
N ALA A 10 -10.09 13.44 -15.49
CA ALA A 10 -9.36 13.00 -16.68
C ALA A 10 -10.19 12.02 -17.54
N GLU A 11 -10.85 11.04 -16.91
CA GLU A 11 -11.68 10.03 -17.58
C GLU A 11 -12.92 10.62 -18.25
N ILE A 12 -13.58 11.57 -17.60
CA ILE A 12 -14.79 12.19 -18.14
C ILE A 12 -14.44 13.29 -19.13
N GLY A 13 -13.36 14.04 -18.90
CA GLY A 13 -12.91 15.09 -19.80
C GLY A 13 -12.61 14.60 -21.23
N ARG A 14 -12.30 13.31 -21.40
CA ARG A 14 -12.09 12.69 -22.72
C ARG A 14 -13.36 12.12 -23.39
N GLN A 15 -14.48 12.03 -22.69
CA GLN A 15 -15.75 11.63 -23.32
C GLN A 15 -16.15 12.65 -24.40
N PRO A 16 -16.67 12.23 -25.58
CA PRO A 16 -17.20 10.91 -25.91
C PRO A 16 -16.19 9.98 -26.62
N TYR A 17 -14.87 10.22 -26.50
CA TYR A 17 -13.85 9.48 -27.24
C TYR A 17 -13.00 8.56 -26.34
N ILE A 18 -12.71 7.36 -26.84
CA ILE A 18 -11.62 6.53 -26.30
C ILE A 18 -10.30 6.94 -26.98
N VAL A 19 -10.34 7.15 -28.29
CA VAL A 19 -9.24 7.68 -29.11
C VAL A 19 -9.81 8.83 -29.94
N TYR A 20 -9.28 10.05 -29.74
CA TYR A 20 -9.80 11.25 -30.38
C TYR A 20 -9.84 11.12 -31.90
N GLY A 21 -11.02 11.43 -32.48
CA GLY A 21 -11.25 11.38 -33.92
C GLY A 21 -11.25 9.98 -34.54
N GLN A 22 -11.04 8.91 -33.76
CA GLN A 22 -10.94 7.54 -34.26
C GLN A 22 -12.02 6.62 -33.68
N LEU A 23 -12.17 6.58 -32.35
CA LEU A 23 -13.06 5.64 -31.67
C LEU A 23 -13.88 6.32 -30.58
N LYS A 24 -15.20 6.27 -30.72
CA LYS A 24 -16.14 6.76 -29.70
C LYS A 24 -16.37 5.72 -28.61
N THR A 25 -16.73 6.20 -27.43
CA THR A 25 -17.03 5.36 -26.27
C THR A 25 -18.27 4.48 -26.48
N ALA A 26 -19.27 4.98 -27.22
CA ALA A 26 -20.48 4.22 -27.55
C ALA A 26 -20.21 2.98 -28.42
N ASP A 27 -19.23 3.07 -29.33
CA ASP A 27 -18.90 1.99 -30.26
C ASP A 27 -17.92 0.97 -29.64
N ALA A 28 -17.35 1.28 -28.47
CA ALA A 28 -16.29 0.53 -27.81
C ALA A 28 -16.82 -0.48 -26.77
N HIS A 29 -17.91 -1.18 -27.07
CA HIS A 29 -18.46 -2.23 -26.20
C HIS A 29 -18.49 -3.59 -26.90
N SER A 30 -18.30 -4.66 -26.13
CA SER A 30 -18.41 -6.04 -26.64
C SER A 30 -19.88 -6.44 -26.82
N PRO A 31 -20.21 -7.31 -27.79
CA PRO A 31 -21.58 -7.78 -28.02
C PRO A 31 -22.01 -8.80 -26.95
N LEU A 32 -22.33 -8.31 -25.76
CA LEU A 32 -22.78 -9.11 -24.61
C LEU A 32 -24.22 -8.74 -24.24
N THR A 33 -24.93 -9.69 -23.63
CA THR A 33 -26.27 -9.42 -23.10
C THR A 33 -26.18 -8.53 -21.86
N ALA A 34 -27.17 -7.66 -21.67
CA ALA A 34 -27.25 -6.81 -20.47
C ALA A 34 -27.26 -7.64 -19.17
N GLN A 35 -27.84 -8.84 -19.21
CA GLN A 35 -27.86 -9.77 -18.09
C GLN A 35 -26.45 -10.24 -17.71
N ALA A 36 -25.63 -10.64 -18.69
CA ALA A 36 -24.27 -11.10 -18.42
C ALA A 36 -23.41 -10.00 -17.77
N VAL A 37 -23.50 -8.77 -18.28
CA VAL A 37 -22.80 -7.62 -17.72
C VAL A 37 -23.27 -7.33 -16.29
N THR A 38 -24.58 -7.30 -16.06
CA THR A 38 -25.15 -7.02 -14.74
C THR A 38 -24.76 -8.08 -13.71
N THR A 39 -24.83 -9.37 -14.09
CA THR A 39 -24.41 -10.47 -13.20
C THR A 39 -22.93 -10.35 -12.82
N SER A 40 -22.05 -10.06 -13.79
CA SER A 40 -20.62 -9.87 -13.52
C SER A 40 -20.35 -8.64 -12.64
N LEU A 41 -21.06 -7.53 -12.87
CA LEU A 41 -20.93 -6.31 -12.08
C LEU A 41 -21.31 -6.55 -10.62
N ILE A 42 -22.42 -7.24 -10.37
CA ILE A 42 -22.84 -7.62 -9.01
C ILE A 42 -21.77 -8.53 -8.36
N ALA A 43 -21.24 -9.51 -9.09
CA ALA A 43 -20.19 -10.38 -8.58
C ALA A 43 -18.95 -9.59 -8.15
N PHE A 44 -18.50 -8.60 -8.94
CA PHE A 44 -17.37 -7.75 -8.57
C PHE A 44 -17.67 -6.84 -7.38
N ILE A 45 -18.88 -6.25 -7.31
CA ILE A 45 -19.31 -5.43 -6.17
C ILE A 45 -19.25 -6.26 -4.88
N VAL A 46 -19.81 -7.47 -4.89
CA VAL A 46 -19.81 -8.36 -3.72
C VAL A 46 -18.39 -8.75 -3.34
N ALA A 47 -17.56 -9.14 -4.31
CA ALA A 47 -16.17 -9.51 -4.05
C ALA A 47 -15.36 -8.35 -3.42
N TYR A 48 -15.48 -7.14 -3.97
CA TYR A 48 -14.80 -5.97 -3.41
C TYR A 48 -15.36 -5.57 -2.06
N ALA A 49 -16.68 -5.62 -1.85
CA ALA A 49 -17.28 -5.34 -0.55
C ALA A 49 -16.78 -6.30 0.53
N ILE A 50 -16.62 -7.59 0.23
CA ILE A 50 -16.04 -8.59 1.13
C ILE A 50 -14.58 -8.24 1.43
N ILE A 51 -13.72 -8.14 0.40
CA ILE A 51 -12.28 -7.94 0.59
C ILE A 51 -12.01 -6.64 1.34
N PHE A 52 -12.58 -5.52 0.89
CA PHE A 52 -12.38 -4.23 1.54
C PHE A 52 -13.09 -4.15 2.89
N GLY A 53 -14.24 -4.80 3.06
CA GLY A 53 -14.96 -4.84 4.34
C GLY A 53 -14.16 -5.58 5.41
N PHE A 54 -13.73 -6.82 5.12
CA PHE A 54 -12.88 -7.60 6.02
C PHE A 54 -11.51 -6.95 6.23
N GLY A 55 -10.89 -6.42 5.18
CA GLY A 55 -9.60 -5.73 5.27
C GLY A 55 -9.68 -4.47 6.14
N SER A 56 -10.71 -3.63 5.94
CA SER A 56 -10.92 -2.42 6.74
C SER A 56 -11.26 -2.77 8.20
N TYR A 57 -12.09 -3.80 8.42
CA TYR A 57 -12.40 -4.29 9.77
C TYR A 57 -11.16 -4.82 10.47
N TYR A 58 -10.36 -5.65 9.79
CA TYR A 58 -9.13 -6.23 10.35
C TYR A 58 -8.11 -5.15 10.66
N LEU A 59 -7.90 -4.19 9.75
CA LEU A 59 -7.02 -3.06 9.99
C LEU A 59 -7.50 -2.22 11.18
N ALA A 60 -8.80 -1.90 11.24
CA ALA A 60 -9.36 -1.18 12.38
C ALA A 60 -9.20 -1.95 13.69
N LYS A 61 -9.38 -3.28 13.67
CA LYS A 61 -9.16 -4.16 14.83
C LYS A 61 -7.69 -4.15 15.26
N LEU A 62 -6.75 -4.23 14.31
CA LEU A 62 -5.31 -4.20 14.56
C LEU A 62 -4.89 -2.86 15.15
N LEU A 63 -5.35 -1.75 14.56
CA LEU A 63 -5.09 -0.41 15.05
C LEU A 63 -5.64 -0.20 16.48
N ARG A 64 -6.78 -0.81 16.81
CA ARG A 64 -7.37 -0.77 18.17
C ARG A 64 -6.61 -1.59 19.20
N LYS A 65 -5.97 -2.70 18.80
CA LYS A 65 -5.13 -3.51 19.70
C LYS A 65 -3.91 -2.72 20.17
N GLY A 66 -3.45 -1.77 19.37
CA GLY A 66 -2.23 -1.00 19.62
C GLY A 66 -0.97 -1.82 19.32
N PRO A 67 0.21 -1.18 19.27
CA PRO A 67 1.48 -1.87 19.15
C PRO A 67 1.67 -2.79 20.36
N GLU A 68 2.00 -4.06 20.14
CA GLU A 68 2.47 -4.90 21.25
C GLU A 68 3.78 -4.32 21.78
N PRO A 69 4.00 -4.31 23.11
CA PRO A 69 5.29 -3.96 23.66
C PRO A 69 6.36 -4.79 22.96
N PHE A 70 7.37 -4.11 22.41
CA PHE A 70 8.55 -4.79 21.92
C PHE A 70 9.22 -5.47 23.12
N GLU A 71 8.92 -6.74 23.34
CA GLU A 71 9.74 -7.57 24.21
C GLU A 71 10.99 -7.93 23.41
N PRO A 72 12.18 -7.45 23.82
CA PRO A 72 13.40 -7.93 23.23
C PRO A 72 13.53 -9.40 23.62
N SER A 73 13.11 -10.30 22.73
CA SER A 73 13.47 -11.70 22.80
C SER A 73 14.96 -11.79 22.46
N VAL A 74 15.77 -11.66 23.51
CA VAL A 74 17.04 -12.33 23.80
C VAL A 74 17.65 -11.57 24.99
N GLN A 75 17.73 -12.25 26.13
CA GLN A 75 18.65 -11.89 27.20
C GLN A 75 20.05 -11.83 26.61
N GLY A 76 20.62 -10.63 26.63
CA GLY A 76 21.99 -10.37 26.27
C GLY A 76 22.22 -8.90 26.54
N GLU A 77 22.80 -8.61 27.70
CA GLU A 77 23.25 -7.29 28.11
C GLU A 77 23.84 -6.50 26.94
N ASP A 78 23.31 -5.29 26.69
CA ASP A 78 23.90 -4.15 25.94
C ASP A 78 22.86 -3.34 25.12
N VAL A 79 21.70 -3.01 25.69
CA VAL A 79 20.78 -1.98 25.14
C VAL A 79 21.32 -0.56 25.39
N GLY A 80 22.57 -0.33 24.97
CA GLY A 80 23.28 0.95 25.11
C GLY A 80 24.42 1.16 24.11
N ARG A 81 24.85 0.13 23.38
CA ARG A 81 25.90 0.33 22.37
C ARG A 81 25.30 0.79 21.04
N LYS A 82 25.56 2.07 20.76
CA LYS A 82 25.35 2.81 19.51
C LYS A 82 25.48 1.91 18.25
N PRO A 83 24.68 2.18 17.20
CA PRO A 83 24.75 1.43 15.95
C PRO A 83 26.20 1.38 15.44
N LYS A 84 26.65 0.17 15.13
CA LYS A 84 27.99 -0.20 14.68
C LYS A 84 28.56 0.85 13.73
N ARG A 85 29.41 1.73 14.25
CA ARG A 85 30.26 2.60 13.44
C ARG A 85 31.50 1.78 13.06
N PRO A 86 31.69 1.44 11.76
CA PRO A 86 32.69 0.48 11.30
C PRO A 86 34.15 0.91 11.50
N LEU A 87 34.41 2.10 12.04
CA LEU A 87 35.76 2.67 12.22
C LEU A 87 36.16 2.90 13.69
N SER A 88 35.37 2.41 14.66
CA SER A 88 35.67 2.63 16.09
C SER A 88 36.86 1.81 16.62
N ALA A 89 37.36 0.84 15.85
CA ALA A 89 38.46 -0.03 16.27
C ALA A 89 39.85 0.62 16.14
N LEU A 90 39.96 1.81 15.52
CA LEU A 90 41.25 2.47 15.30
C LEU A 90 41.69 3.35 16.48
N ASP A 91 40.75 3.74 17.36
CA ASP A 91 41.03 4.64 18.49
C ASP A 91 41.65 3.90 19.70
N GLU A 92 41.42 2.59 19.83
CA GLU A 92 41.91 1.78 20.96
C GLU A 92 43.40 1.39 20.82
N LYS A 93 43.99 1.53 19.63
CA LYS A 93 45.37 1.05 19.35
C LYS A 93 46.45 2.14 19.43
N LEU A 94 46.09 3.37 19.81
CA LEU A 94 47.02 4.52 19.79
C LEU A 94 47.29 5.16 21.15
N GLU A 95 47.09 4.46 22.27
CA GLU A 95 47.73 4.87 23.54
C GLU A 95 49.17 4.36 23.59
N PRO A 96 50.20 5.22 23.44
CA PRO A 96 51.57 4.84 23.67
C PRO A 96 51.75 4.57 25.16
N ARG A 97 52.03 3.31 25.49
CA ARG A 97 52.47 2.86 26.81
C ARG A 97 53.75 3.61 27.20
N SER A 98 53.60 4.72 27.91
CA SER A 98 54.71 5.46 28.52
C SER A 98 55.18 4.70 29.76
N ILE A 99 56.43 4.27 29.68
CA ILE A 99 57.26 3.75 30.78
C ILE A 99 57.46 4.83 31.84
#